data_AF-A0A2N1P4C0-F1
#
_entry.id   AF-A0A2N1P4C0-F1
#
_cell.length_a   1.000
_cell.length_b   1.000
_cell.length_c   1.000
_cell.angle_alpha   90.00
_cell.angle_beta   90.00
_cell.angle_gamma   90.00
#
_symmetry.space_group_name_H-M   'P 1'
#
loop_
_entity.id
_entity.type
_entity.pdbx_description
1 polymer ?
#
loop_
_entity_poly.entity_id
_entity_poly.type
_entity_poly.pdbx_seq_one_letter_code
_entity_poly.pdbx_strand_id
1 'polypeptide(L)'
;MLSIVTGNREQPVTNTPLEYQSLYIKCWDDDPEKRPSMKDVSEKLKKMNLNHKSQLQLPSQSLCLTLSTSSDKITSSSSSYTNDFSVSISDELLYKKLKNGGR
;
A
#
# COMPACT_ATOMS: atom_id res chain seq x y z
N MET A 1 -21.26 -19.98 -2.87
CA MET A 1 -21.15 -19.12 -1.66
C MET A 1 -20.71 -19.91 -0.41
N LEU A 2 -21.07 -21.20 -0.27
CA LEU A 2 -20.69 -22.04 0.89
C LEU A 2 -19.19 -22.35 1.04
N SER A 3 -18.42 -22.33 -0.04
CA SER A 3 -17.00 -22.74 -0.04
C SER A 3 -16.10 -21.91 0.89
N ILE A 4 -16.38 -20.62 1.06
CA ILE A 4 -15.58 -19.76 1.96
C ILE A 4 -15.85 -20.12 3.43
N VAL A 5 -17.09 -20.46 3.76
CA VAL A 5 -17.50 -20.87 5.11
C VAL A 5 -16.89 -22.22 5.47
N THR A 6 -16.65 -23.11 4.49
CA THR A 6 -15.96 -24.39 4.70
C THR A 6 -14.43 -24.27 4.75
N GLY A 7 -13.88 -23.05 4.77
CA GLY A 7 -12.44 -22.84 4.83
C GLY A 7 -11.72 -23.02 3.50
N ASN A 8 -12.43 -23.16 2.37
CA ASN A 8 -11.75 -23.23 1.07
C ASN A 8 -11.12 -21.87 0.76
N ARG A 9 -9.88 -21.91 0.29
CA ARG A 9 -8.99 -20.78 0.01
C ARG A 9 -8.28 -21.03 -1.32
N GLU A 10 -7.76 -19.99 -1.98
CA GLU A 10 -6.98 -20.23 -3.21
C GLU A 10 -5.74 -21.08 -2.93
N GLN A 11 -5.31 -21.80 -3.96
CA GLN A 11 -3.99 -22.42 -3.95
C GLN A 11 -2.95 -21.32 -4.18
N PRO A 12 -1.83 -21.33 -3.45
CA PRO A 12 -0.81 -20.33 -3.64
C PRO A 12 -0.24 -20.34 -5.07
N VAL A 13 -0.11 -19.15 -5.66
CA VAL A 13 0.42 -19.00 -7.02
C VAL A 13 1.90 -19.34 -7.06
N THR A 14 2.30 -20.18 -8.02
CA THR A 14 3.70 -20.56 -8.25
C THR A 14 4.57 -19.32 -8.49
N ASN A 15 5.82 -19.35 -8.01
CA ASN A 15 6.77 -18.22 -8.07
C ASN A 15 6.40 -16.98 -7.23
N THR A 16 5.37 -17.06 -6.40
CA THR A 16 5.10 -16.00 -5.41
C THR A 16 6.19 -15.98 -4.34
N PRO A 17 6.76 -14.82 -3.96
CA PRO A 17 7.71 -14.73 -2.86
C PRO A 17 7.11 -15.30 -1.57
N LEU A 18 7.83 -16.20 -0.90
CA LEU A 18 7.37 -16.89 0.31
C LEU A 18 6.90 -15.94 1.40
N GLU A 19 7.55 -14.78 1.53
CA GLU A 19 7.20 -13.78 2.54
C GLU A 19 5.84 -13.12 2.26
N TYR A 20 5.55 -12.82 1.00
CA TYR A 20 4.25 -12.30 0.57
C TYR A 20 3.17 -13.38 0.69
N GLN A 21 3.49 -14.61 0.29
CA GLN A 21 2.61 -15.77 0.46
C GLN A 21 2.18 -15.95 1.92
N SER A 22 3.15 -15.98 2.83
CA SER A 22 2.89 -16.10 4.27
C SER A 22 2.04 -14.96 4.81
N LEU A 23 2.21 -13.74 4.27
CA LEU A 23 1.45 -12.57 4.70
C LEU A 23 -0.03 -12.68 4.31
N TYR A 24 -0.35 -12.92 3.04
CA TYR A 24 -1.77 -13.02 2.65
C TYR A 24 -2.41 -14.29 3.24
N ILE A 25 -1.63 -15.36 3.45
CA ILE A 25 -2.11 -16.55 4.15
C ILE A 25 -2.53 -16.24 5.60
N LYS A 26 -1.89 -15.26 6.24
CA LYS A 26 -2.26 -14.84 7.58
C LYS A 26 -3.44 -13.85 7.59
N CYS A 27 -3.60 -13.05 6.53
CA CYS A 27 -4.68 -12.07 6.40
C CYS A 27 -6.08 -12.68 6.35
N TRP A 28 -6.20 -13.90 5.86
CA TRP A 28 -7.48 -14.61 5.68
C TRP A 28 -7.66 -15.82 6.61
N ASP A 29 -6.92 -15.83 7.74
CA ASP A 29 -7.02 -16.87 8.78
C ASP A 29 -8.48 -17.03 9.21
N ASP A 30 -8.88 -18.28 9.49
CA ASP A 30 -10.23 -18.60 9.95
C ASP A 30 -10.52 -17.97 11.30
N ASP A 31 -9.50 -17.82 12.15
CA ASP A 31 -9.56 -17.09 13.41
C ASP A 31 -9.32 -15.59 13.19
N PRO A 32 -10.34 -14.72 13.40
CA PRO A 32 -10.19 -13.27 13.22
C PRO A 32 -9.07 -12.65 14.07
N GLU A 33 -8.81 -13.20 15.26
CA GLU A 33 -7.80 -12.68 16.19
C GLU A 33 -6.37 -12.96 15.71
N LYS A 34 -6.17 -13.95 14.83
CA LYS A 34 -4.87 -14.25 14.23
C LYS A 34 -4.53 -13.35 13.04
N ARG A 35 -5.52 -12.63 12.51
CA ARG A 35 -5.32 -11.74 11.36
C ARG A 35 -4.45 -10.56 11.77
N PRO A 36 -3.43 -10.21 10.97
CA PRO A 36 -2.62 -9.03 11.23
C PRO A 36 -3.47 -7.77 11.14
N SER A 37 -3.10 -6.74 11.90
CA SER A 37 -3.71 -5.43 11.73
C SER A 37 -3.30 -4.82 10.38
N MET A 38 -4.09 -3.88 9.87
CA MET A 38 -3.73 -3.15 8.64
C MET A 38 -2.36 -2.46 8.75
N LYS A 39 -1.99 -2.02 9.97
CA LYS A 39 -0.67 -1.45 10.25
C LYS A 39 0.43 -2.50 10.07
N ASP A 40 0.26 -3.70 10.63
CA ASP A 40 1.23 -4.79 10.49
C ASP A 40 1.42 -5.21 9.03
N VAL A 41 0.32 -5.31 8.27
CA VAL A 41 0.34 -5.59 6.84
C VAL A 41 1.14 -4.52 6.09
N SER A 42 0.84 -3.24 6.33
CA SER A 42 1.55 -2.11 5.70
C SER A 42 3.05 -2.13 6.02
N GLU A 43 3.41 -2.33 7.28
CA GLU A 43 4.82 -2.41 7.69
C GLU A 43 5.54 -3.60 7.07
N LYS A 44 4.90 -4.76 7.01
CA LYS A 44 5.47 -5.96 6.41
C LYS A 44 5.70 -5.78 4.91
N LEU A 45 4.72 -5.24 4.18
CA LEU A 45 4.85 -4.94 2.75
C LEU A 45 5.95 -3.91 2.45
N LYS A 46 6.06 -2.86 3.27
CA LYS A 46 7.15 -1.88 3.15
C LYS A 46 8.52 -2.54 3.31
N LYS A 47 8.68 -3.39 4.33
CA LYS A 47 9.92 -4.14 4.57
C LYS A 47 10.29 -5.03 3.38
N MET A 48 9.33 -5.79 2.83
CA MET A 48 9.57 -6.61 1.62
C MET A 48 10.02 -5.77 0.42
N ASN A 49 9.38 -4.61 0.19
CA ASN A 49 9.74 -3.72 -0.93
C ASN A 49 11.16 -3.14 -0.78
N LEU A 50 11.54 -2.75 0.45
CA LEU A 50 12.90 -2.29 0.74
C LEU A 50 13.95 -3.37 0.48
N ASN A 51 13.67 -4.62 0.85
CA ASN A 51 14.55 -5.76 0.59
C ASN A 51 14.70 -6.06 -0.91
N HIS A 52 13.64 -5.86 -1.69
CA HIS A 52 13.71 -5.97 -3.15
C HIS A 52 14.58 -4.84 -3.76
N LYS A 53 14.44 -3.60 -3.26
CA LYS A 53 15.24 -2.46 -3.75
C LYS A 53 16.71 -2.58 -3.41
N SER A 54 17.04 -3.11 -2.23
CA SER A 54 18.45 -3.33 -1.84
C SER A 54 19.15 -4.40 -2.67
N GLN A 55 18.41 -5.36 -3.23
CA GLN A 55 18.94 -6.35 -4.18
C GLN A 55 19.13 -5.80 -5.60
N LEU A 56 18.46 -4.70 -5.93
CA LEU A 56 18.52 -4.03 -7.24
C LEU A 56 19.40 -2.77 -7.20
N GLN A 57 20.53 -2.76 -6.48
CA GLN A 57 21.50 -1.66 -6.60
C GLN A 57 22.09 -1.59 -8.03
N LEU A 58 21.33 -0.96 -8.92
CA LEU A 58 21.78 -0.41 -10.18
C LEU A 58 22.21 1.04 -9.90
N PRO A 59 23.34 1.51 -10.46
CA PRO A 59 23.85 2.85 -10.19
C PRO A 59 22.80 3.88 -10.60
N SER A 60 22.52 4.78 -9.65
CA SER A 60 21.57 5.89 -9.72
C SER A 60 21.52 6.58 -11.08
N GLN A 61 20.49 6.29 -11.87
CA GLN A 61 20.06 7.19 -12.94
C GLN A 61 18.91 8.04 -12.39
N SER A 62 19.24 9.30 -12.11
CA SER A 62 18.31 10.35 -11.72
C SER A 62 17.26 10.55 -12.82
N LEU A 63 16.01 10.14 -12.57
CA LEU A 63 14.87 10.52 -13.41
C LEU A 63 14.37 11.89 -12.95
N CYS A 64 14.95 12.95 -13.50
CA CYS A 64 14.40 14.29 -13.34
C CYS A 64 13.19 14.42 -14.28
N LEU A 65 11.97 14.31 -13.74
CA LEU A 65 10.75 14.61 -14.48
C LEU A 65 10.50 16.12 -14.39
N THR A 66 11.03 16.88 -15.35
CA THR A 66 10.61 18.27 -15.52
C THR A 66 9.22 18.28 -16.14
N LEU A 67 8.21 18.63 -15.35
CA LEU A 67 6.87 18.86 -15.84
C LEU A 67 6.81 20.26 -16.48
N SER A 68 7.14 20.33 -17.77
CA SER A 68 6.92 21.50 -18.60
C SER A 68 5.59 21.36 -19.33
N THR A 69 4.54 22.03 -18.84
CA THR A 69 3.40 22.59 -19.61
C THR A 69 2.54 23.36 -18.61
N SER A 70 2.70 24.68 -18.56
CA SER A 70 1.79 25.67 -19.15
C SER A 70 0.46 25.75 -18.42
N SER A 71 0.25 26.87 -17.72
CA SER A 71 -1.03 27.30 -17.17
C SER A 71 -2.15 27.07 -18.16
N ASP A 72 -3.21 26.36 -17.76
CA ASP A 72 -4.60 26.72 -18.04
C ASP A 72 -5.59 25.92 -17.17
N LYS A 73 -6.75 26.53 -16.97
CA LYS A 73 -7.65 26.44 -15.83
C LYS A 73 -8.43 25.12 -15.69
N ILE A 74 -8.68 24.74 -14.44
CA ILE A 74 -9.63 23.72 -13.98
C ILE A 74 -11.07 24.10 -14.39
N THR A 75 -11.91 23.15 -14.85
CA THR A 75 -13.38 23.32 -14.91
C THR A 75 -14.12 21.99 -14.69
N SER A 76 -14.71 21.89 -13.50
CA SER A 76 -15.97 21.24 -13.07
C SER A 76 -16.46 19.91 -13.68
N SER A 77 -16.58 18.93 -12.76
CA SER A 77 -17.80 18.14 -12.47
C SER A 77 -18.28 17.08 -13.45
N SER A 78 -17.74 15.87 -13.33
CA SER A 78 -18.55 14.62 -13.25
C SER A 78 -17.66 13.46 -12.79
N SER A 79 -18.15 12.74 -11.78
CA SER A 79 -17.49 11.71 -10.98
C SER A 79 -16.83 10.58 -11.78
N SER A 80 -15.57 10.27 -11.48
CA SER A 80 -14.95 8.98 -11.78
C SER A 80 -13.92 8.70 -10.69
N TYR A 81 -14.11 7.60 -9.95
CA TYR A 81 -13.22 7.13 -8.90
C TYR A 81 -11.82 6.87 -9.48
N THR A 82 -10.89 7.80 -9.27
CA THR A 82 -9.47 7.50 -9.42
C THR A 82 -8.91 7.23 -8.03
N ASN A 83 -8.83 5.95 -7.66
CA ASN A 83 -7.94 5.53 -6.57
C ASN A 83 -6.51 5.62 -7.10
N ASP A 84 -5.93 6.81 -7.04
CA ASP A 84 -4.48 6.95 -7.10
C ASP A 84 -3.94 6.93 -5.67
N PHE A 85 -3.05 5.99 -5.40
CA PHE A 85 -2.40 5.80 -4.11
C PHE A 85 -1.34 6.90 -3.93
N SER A 86 -1.78 8.16 -3.87
CA SER A 86 -0.99 9.25 -3.35
C SER A 86 -1.35 9.42 -1.87
N VAL A 87 -0.71 8.65 -0.99
CA VAL A 87 -0.60 9.09 0.41
C VAL A 87 0.31 10.31 0.38
N SER A 88 -0.30 11.47 0.18
CA SER A 88 0.38 12.75 0.19
C SER A 88 0.89 13.00 1.61
N ILE A 89 2.18 13.32 1.72
CA ILE A 89 2.92 13.66 2.95
C ILE A 89 2.17 14.70 3.83
N SER A 90 1.23 15.43 3.24
CA SER A 90 0.23 16.29 3.89
C SER A 90 -0.53 15.65 5.06
N ASP A 91 -0.91 14.37 4.97
CA ASP A 91 -1.72 13.71 6.02
C ASP A 91 -0.90 13.45 7.30
N GLU A 92 0.41 13.19 7.17
CA GLU A 92 1.30 13.02 8.31
C GLU A 92 1.52 14.36 9.05
N LEU A 93 1.58 15.47 8.32
CA LEU A 93 1.68 16.82 8.90
C LEU A 93 0.37 17.28 9.55
N LEU A 94 -0.79 16.92 8.99
CA LEU A 94 -2.11 17.22 9.57
C LEU A 94 -2.32 16.48 10.89
N TYR A 95 -1.96 15.19 10.94
CA TYR A 95 -2.04 14.38 12.17
C TYR A 95 -1.15 14.95 13.30
N LYS A 96 0.06 15.42 12.96
CA LYS A 96 0.96 16.10 13.92
C LYS A 96 0.41 17.47 14.37
N LYS A 97 -0.30 18.19 13.48
CA LYS A 97 -0.88 19.51 13.79
C LYS A 97 -2.07 19.41 14.76
N LEU A 98 -2.89 18.36 14.66
CA LEU A 98 -4.03 18.13 15.55
C LEU A 98 -3.62 17.77 16.98
N LYS A 99 -2.52 17.03 17.18
CA LYS A 99 -2.04 16.68 18.53
C LYS A 99 -1.30 17.80 19.26
N ASN A 100 -0.78 18.79 18.54
CA ASN A 100 0.03 19.87 19.11
C ASN A 100 -0.75 21.17 19.34
N GLY A 101 -2.05 21.20 19.01
CA GLY A 101 -2.90 22.39 19.06
C GLY A 101 -3.85 22.49 20.26
N GLY A 102 -3.49 21.94 21.42
CA GLY A 102 -4.26 22.09 22.66
C GLY A 102 -3.51 22.92 23.71
N ARG A 103 -3.77 24.24 23.75
CA ARG A 103 -3.60 25.10 24.92
C ARG A 103 -4.94 25.73 25.23
#